data_AF-D5BWF2-F1
#
_entry.id   AF-D5BWF2-F1
#
_cell.length_a   1.000
_cell.length_b   1.000
_cell.length_c   1.000
_cell.angle_alpha   90.00
_cell.angle_beta   90.00
_cell.angle_gamma   90.00
#
_symmetry.space_group_name_H-M   'P 1'
#
loop_
_entity.id
_entity.type
_entity.pdbx_description
1 polymer ?
#
loop_
_entity_poly.entity_id
_entity_poly.type
_entity_poly.pdbx_seq_one_letter_code
_entity_poly.pdbx_strand_id
1 'polypeptide(L)' 'MRIITNALFNIETLEMIEGDLPQRARKMVMEWASMYQKDLMEMWEKQEFQKLPPLK' A
#
# COMPACT_ATOMS: atom_id res chain seq x y z
N MET A 1 1.61 -11.02 -23.61
CA MET A 1 0.95 -9.96 -22.83
C MET A 1 1.00 -10.37 -21.36
N ARG A 2 1.93 -9.81 -20.57
CA ARG A 2 2.00 -10.11 -19.12
C ARG A 2 0.94 -9.24 -18.44
N ILE A 3 -0.11 -9.86 -17.94
CA ILE A 3 -1.03 -9.22 -16.99
C ILE A 3 -0.30 -9.24 -15.65
N ILE A 4 0.11 -8.08 -15.13
CA ILE A 4 0.79 -8.00 -13.84
C ILE A 4 -0.21 -7.42 -12.84
N THR A 5 -1.03 -8.26 -12.21
CA THR A 5 -2.03 -7.87 -11.18
C THR A 5 -1.44 -7.32 -9.89
N ASN A 6 -0.11 -7.27 -9.77
CA ASN A 6 0.59 -6.89 -8.56
C ASN A 6 1.07 -5.45 -8.70
N ALA A 7 1.06 -4.70 -7.59
CA ALA A 7 1.68 -3.38 -7.53
C ALA A 7 2.52 -3.22 -6.27
N LEU A 8 3.65 -2.55 -6.43
CA LEU A 8 4.58 -2.19 -5.37
C LEU A 8 4.44 -0.70 -5.10
N PHE A 9 4.34 -0.34 -3.83
CA PHE A 9 4.25 1.06 -3.39
C PHE A 9 5.40 1.38 -2.44
N ASN A 10 5.91 2.60 -2.53
CA ASN A 10 6.83 3.14 -1.55
C ASN A 10 6.04 3.48 -0.27
N ILE A 11 6.46 2.98 0.89
CA ILE A 11 5.71 3.20 2.15
C ILE A 11 5.83 4.67 2.62
N GLU A 12 6.92 5.38 2.32
CA GLU A 12 7.15 6.77 2.71
C GLU A 12 6.44 7.78 1.79
N THR A 13 6.37 7.52 0.49
CA THR A 13 5.75 8.45 -0.47
C THR A 13 4.37 8.03 -0.94
N LEU A 14 3.99 6.76 -0.72
CA LEU A 14 2.78 6.12 -1.25
C LEU A 14 2.68 6.10 -2.78
N GLU A 15 3.78 6.40 -3.47
CA GLU A 15 3.87 6.30 -4.93
C GLU A 15 4.01 4.85 -5.37
N MET A 16 3.36 4.51 -6.50
CA MET A 16 3.48 3.20 -7.10
C MET A 16 4.82 3.10 -7.85
N ILE A 17 5.69 2.19 -7.41
CA ILE A 17 7.01 1.92 -8.00
C ILE A 17 6.86 1.02 -9.23
N GLU A 18 6.03 -0.02 -9.12
CA GLU A 18 5.78 -1.00 -10.18
C GLU A 18 4.32 -1.46 -10.13
N GLY A 19 3.77 -1.85 -11.28
CA GLY A 19 2.43 -2.44 -11.39
C GLY A 19 1.49 -1.64 -12.30
N ASP A 20 0.32 -2.20 -12.58
CA ASP A 20 -0.66 -1.63 -13.51
C ASP A 20 -2.07 -1.45 -12.92
N LEU A 21 -2.18 -1.43 -11.58
CA LEU A 21 -3.47 -1.38 -10.88
C LEU A 21 -4.40 -0.31 -11.47
N PRO A 22 -5.67 -0.60 -11.77
CA PRO A 22 -6.61 0.40 -12.26
C PRO A 22 -6.72 1.61 -11.32
N GLN A 23 -7.04 2.79 -11.86
CA GLN A 23 -7.06 4.05 -11.10
C GLN A 23 -7.87 3.96 -9.80
N ARG A 24 -9.02 3.27 -9.83
CA ARG A 24 -9.86 3.07 -8.64
C ARG A 24 -9.15 2.25 -7.55
N ALA A 25 -8.50 1.16 -7.93
CA ALA A 25 -7.76 0.31 -6.99
C ALA A 25 -6.57 1.07 -6.40
N ARG A 26 -5.81 1.82 -7.22
CA ARG A 26 -4.72 2.68 -6.74
C ARG A 26 -5.20 3.69 -5.70
N LYS A 27 -6.34 4.35 -5.96
CA LYS A 27 -6.93 5.31 -4.99
C LYS A 27 -7.28 4.64 -3.67
N MET A 28 -7.89 3.45 -3.69
CA MET A 28 -8.24 2.72 -2.46
C MET A 28 -6.99 2.33 -1.66
N VAL A 29 -5.93 1.86 -2.34
CA VAL A 29 -4.66 1.51 -1.66
C VAL A 29 -4.01 2.76 -1.06
N MET A 30 -3.92 3.86 -1.82
CA MET A 30 -3.33 5.12 -1.33
C MET A 30 -4.12 5.69 -0.14
N GLU A 31 -5.45 5.68 -0.21
CA GLU A 31 -6.30 6.16 0.89
C GLU A 31 -6.09 5.33 2.15
N TRP A 32 -6.12 3.99 2.03
CA TRP A 32 -5.86 3.10 3.15
C TRP A 32 -4.45 3.26 3.73
N ALA A 33 -3.43 3.28 2.86
CA ALA A 33 -2.05 3.41 3.27
C ALA A 33 -1.77 4.76 3.92
N SER A 34 -2.44 5.84 3.50
CA SER A 34 -2.31 7.16 4.12
C SER A 34 -2.83 7.22 5.55
N MET A 35 -3.90 6.48 5.87
CA MET A 35 -4.44 6.41 7.22
C MET A 35 -3.51 5.68 8.19
N TYR A 36 -2.76 4.69 7.68
CA TYR A 36 -1.93 3.80 8.49
C TYR A 36 -0.44 3.90 8.17
N GLN A 37 0.00 4.98 7.50
CA GLN A 37 1.36 5.09 6.97
C GLN A 37 2.42 4.94 8.06
N LYS A 38 2.18 5.58 9.21
CA LYS A 38 3.06 5.47 10.37
C LYS A 38 3.11 4.05 10.91
N ASP A 39 1.96 3.39 11.07
CA ASP A 39 1.91 2.01 11.55
C ASP A 39 2.63 1.07 10.58
N LEU A 40 2.46 1.26 9.26
CA LEU A 40 3.15 0.50 8.23
C LEU A 40 4.67 0.68 8.30
N MET A 41 5.16 1.91 8.50
CA MET A 41 6.58 2.17 8.71
C MET A 41 7.10 1.51 9.98
N GLU A 42 6.38 1.60 11.10
CA GLU A 42 6.78 0.95 12.35
C GLU A 42 6.82 -0.57 12.21
N MET A 43 5.85 -1.19 11.53
CA MET A 43 5.86 -2.62 11.24
C MET A 43 7.05 -3.01 10.36
N TRP A 44 7.40 -2.18 9.38
CA TRP A 44 8.56 -2.39 8.52
C TRP A 44 9.88 -2.32 9.30
N GLU A 45 10.05 -1.33 10.18
CA GLU A 45 11.28 -1.16 10.96
C GLU A 45 11.43 -2.25 12.03
N LYS A 46 10.35 -2.57 12.75
CA LYS A 46 10.37 -3.50 13.88
C LYS A 46 10.18 -4.96 13.48
N GLN A 47 9.66 -5.23 12.27
CA GLN A 47 9.24 -6.55 11.81
C GLN A 47 8.17 -7.19 12.73
N GLU A 48 7.38 -6.36 13.39
CA GLU A 48 6.27 -6.75 14.25
C GLU A 48 4.95 -6.45 13.55
N PHE A 49 4.20 -7.47 13.16
CA PHE A 49 3.00 -7.31 12.34
C PHE A 49 1.72 -7.29 13.18
N GLN A 50 0.85 -6.31 12.90
CA GLN A 50 -0.49 -6.25 13.47
C GLN A 50 -1.55 -6.09 12.36
N LYS A 51 -2.78 -6.52 12.67
CA LYS A 51 -3.90 -6.38 11.73
C LYS A 51 -4.47 -4.96 11.80
N LEU A 52 -4.41 -4.24 10.70
CA LEU A 52 -5.04 -2.93 10.55
C LEU A 52 -6.50 -3.07 10.07
N PRO A 53 -7.41 -2.16 10.47
CA PRO A 53 -8.76 -2.13 9.94
C PRO A 53 -8.80 -1.90 8.42
N PRO A 54 -9.81 -2.44 7.72
CA PRO A 54 -9.97 -2.19 6.29
C PRO A 54 -10.47 -0.76 6.02
N LEU A 55 -10.31 -0.30 4.77
CA LEU A 55 -10.95 0.91 4.27
C LEU A 55 -12.48 0.74 4.28
N LYS A 56 -13.22 1.76 4.74
CA LYS A 56 -14.68 1.75 4.81
C LYS A 56 -15.35 1.99 3.46
#